data_AF-X1AU62-F1
#
_entry.id   AF-X1AU62-F1
#
_cell.length_a   1.000
_cell.length_b   1.000
_cell.length_c   1.000
_cell.angle_alpha   90.00
_cell.angle_beta   90.00
_cell.angle_gamma   90.00
#
_symmetry.space_group_name_H-M   'P 1'
#
loop_
_entity.id
_entity.type
_entity.pdbx_description
1 polymer ?
#
loop_
_entity_poly.entity_id
_entity_poly.type
_entity_poly.pdbx_seq_one_letter_code
_entity_poly.pdbx_strand_id
1 'polypeptide(L)'
;MENVDLAITGEGSTDAQTLMGKAPTGVINIAKELNIPVVIISGSIADDRSKLHESGVDAIFSIIPRPISLNKSLKNASLFLEKAAEEVVRLFITAKVKYS
;
A
#
# COMPACT_ATOMS: atom_id res chain seq x y z
N MET A 1 -14.28 3.91 -12.01
CA MET A 1 -12.85 4.03 -12.33
C MET A 1 -12.66 3.34 -13.67
N GLU A 2 -12.44 4.10 -14.75
CA GLU A 2 -12.14 3.52 -16.06
C GLU A 2 -10.66 3.74 -16.37
N ASN A 3 -10.02 2.79 -17.06
CA ASN A 3 -8.60 2.83 -17.42
C ASN A 3 -7.63 2.98 -16.22
N VAL A 4 -7.87 2.24 -15.15
CA VAL A 4 -6.95 2.19 -13.99
C VAL A 4 -6.20 0.87 -14.00
N ASP A 5 -4.87 0.98 -13.97
CA ASP A 5 -3.95 -0.17 -14.00
C ASP A 5 -3.50 -0.62 -12.60
N LEU A 6 -3.55 0.28 -11.62
CA LEU A 6 -3.06 0.06 -10.25
C LEU A 6 -3.80 0.98 -9.28
N ALA A 7 -4.28 0.43 -8.17
CA ALA A 7 -4.82 1.19 -7.06
C ALA A 7 -3.78 1.25 -5.92
N ILE A 8 -3.46 2.45 -5.46
CA ILE A 8 -2.58 2.67 -4.30
C ILE A 8 -3.39 3.36 -3.19
N THR A 9 -3.31 2.83 -1.99
CA THR A 9 -3.89 3.45 -0.78
C THR A 9 -2.91 3.35 0.38
N GLY A 10 -3.25 3.93 1.53
CA GLY A 10 -2.36 3.96 2.68
C GLY A 10 -2.97 4.62 3.90
N GLU A 11 -2.34 4.41 5.04
CA GLU A 11 -2.66 5.08 6.30
C GLU A 11 -1.41 5.11 7.21
N GLY A 12 -1.54 5.74 8.40
CA GLY A 12 -0.44 5.79 9.36
C GLY A 12 0.00 4.41 9.86
N SER A 13 -0.96 3.54 10.19
CA SER A 13 -0.70 2.16 10.65
C SER A 13 -1.74 1.21 10.07
N THR A 14 -1.28 0.19 9.35
CA THR A 14 -2.14 -0.83 8.75
C THR A 14 -2.14 -2.12 9.58
N ASP A 15 -3.33 -2.57 9.92
CA ASP A 15 -3.59 -3.77 10.71
C ASP A 15 -4.95 -4.39 10.31
N ALA A 16 -5.39 -5.45 11.00
CA ALA A 16 -6.69 -6.06 10.71
C ALA A 16 -7.88 -5.09 10.93
N GLN A 17 -7.72 -4.01 11.69
CA GLN A 17 -8.75 -2.99 11.91
C GLN A 17 -8.87 -2.02 10.73
N THR A 18 -7.88 -1.97 9.83
CA THR A 18 -7.96 -1.23 8.56
C THR A 18 -9.21 -1.59 7.75
N LEU A 19 -9.66 -2.84 7.85
CA LEU A 19 -10.84 -3.38 7.17
C LEU A 19 -12.17 -2.97 7.82
N MET A 20 -12.15 -2.37 9.01
CA MET A 20 -13.36 -1.98 9.75
C MET A 20 -13.90 -0.60 9.35
N GLY A 21 -13.78 -0.23 8.07
CA GLY A 21 -14.38 1.00 7.54
C GLY A 21 -13.47 2.24 7.56
N LYS A 22 -12.15 2.05 7.62
CA LYS A 22 -11.20 3.15 7.38
C LYS A 22 -11.10 3.49 5.88
N ALA A 23 -10.49 4.63 5.57
CA ALA A 23 -10.28 5.11 4.20
C ALA A 23 -9.70 4.05 3.22
N PRO A 24 -8.75 3.18 3.60
CA PRO A 24 -8.25 2.12 2.71
C PRO A 24 -9.33 1.12 2.27
N THR A 25 -10.32 0.82 3.12
CA THR A 25 -11.37 -0.18 2.82
C THR A 25 -12.15 0.18 1.56
N GLY A 26 -12.48 1.46 1.35
CA GLY A 26 -13.22 1.91 0.18
C GLY A 26 -12.44 1.66 -1.13
N VAL A 27 -11.13 1.95 -1.12
CA VAL A 27 -10.26 1.71 -2.28
C VAL A 27 -10.14 0.22 -2.58
N ILE A 28 -9.94 -0.60 -1.54
CA ILE A 28 -9.82 -2.06 -1.67
C ILE A 28 -11.08 -2.65 -2.30
N ASN A 29 -12.26 -2.30 -1.78
CA ASN A 29 -13.52 -2.84 -2.27
C ASN A 29 -13.76 -2.48 -3.75
N ILE A 30 -13.59 -1.21 -4.11
CA ILE A 30 -13.79 -0.74 -5.49
C ILE A 30 -12.79 -1.41 -6.43
N ALA A 31 -11.51 -1.49 -6.06
CA ALA A 31 -10.49 -2.09 -6.91
C ALA A 31 -10.71 -3.60 -7.10
N LYS A 32 -11.13 -4.31 -6.05
CA LYS A 32 -11.47 -5.74 -6.12
C LYS A 32 -12.63 -6.02 -7.07
N GLU A 33 -13.71 -5.23 -7.01
CA GLU A 33 -14.85 -5.35 -7.92
C GLU A 33 -14.44 -5.16 -9.39
N LEU A 34 -13.41 -4.35 -9.64
CA LEU A 34 -12.90 -4.02 -10.96
C LEU A 34 -11.69 -4.87 -11.38
N ASN A 35 -11.26 -5.86 -10.57
CA ASN A 35 -10.06 -6.66 -10.77
C ASN A 35 -8.78 -5.82 -11.00
N ILE A 36 -8.67 -4.69 -10.29
CA ILE A 36 -7.50 -3.81 -10.32
C ILE A 36 -6.57 -4.22 -9.18
N PRO A 37 -5.25 -4.39 -9.41
CA PRO A 37 -4.31 -4.72 -8.33
C PRO A 37 -4.23 -3.59 -7.31
N VAL A 38 -4.18 -3.95 -6.03
CA VAL A 38 -4.17 -3.03 -4.88
C VAL A 38 -2.87 -3.11 -4.11
N VAL A 39 -2.22 -1.96 -3.93
CA VAL A 39 -1.04 -1.82 -3.07
C VAL A 39 -1.32 -0.87 -1.91
N ILE A 40 -1.03 -1.31 -0.69
CA ILE A 40 -1.04 -0.47 0.51
C ILE A 40 0.39 0.03 0.80
N ILE A 41 0.54 1.33 1.02
CA ILE A 41 1.78 1.95 1.49
C ILE A 41 1.51 2.67 2.82
N SER A 42 2.12 2.20 3.92
CA SER A 42 1.79 2.64 5.28
C SER A 42 2.99 2.96 6.16
N GLY A 43 2.77 3.79 7.17
CA GLY A 43 3.79 4.16 8.17
C GLY A 43 4.28 2.95 8.96
N SER A 44 3.35 2.17 9.50
CA SER A 44 3.60 0.89 10.18
C SER A 44 2.64 -0.19 9.68
N ILE A 45 3.02 -1.44 9.90
CA ILE A 45 2.26 -2.62 9.47
C ILE A 45 2.28 -3.63 10.61
N ALA A 46 1.14 -4.24 10.90
CA ALA A 46 1.03 -5.34 11.85
C ALA A 46 1.74 -6.61 11.34
N ASP A 47 2.13 -7.47 12.29
CA ASP A 47 2.83 -8.72 11.98
C ASP A 47 1.96 -9.69 11.16
N ASP A 48 0.67 -9.81 11.48
CA ASP A 48 -0.27 -10.61 10.70
C ASP A 48 -0.99 -9.76 9.65
N ARG A 49 -0.81 -10.15 8.40
CA ARG A 49 -1.33 -9.46 7.20
C ARG A 49 -2.31 -10.34 6.41
N SER A 50 -2.57 -11.56 6.89
CA SER A 50 -3.33 -12.58 6.16
C SER A 50 -4.73 -12.08 5.81
N LYS A 51 -5.42 -11.46 6.78
CA LYS A 51 -6.75 -10.87 6.57
C LYS A 51 -6.77 -9.75 5.53
N LEU A 52 -5.69 -8.97 5.42
CA LEU A 52 -5.60 -7.91 4.41
C LEU A 52 -5.46 -8.52 3.02
N HIS A 53 -4.64 -9.55 2.87
CA HIS A 53 -4.54 -10.29 1.60
C HIS A 53 -5.87 -10.97 1.22
N GLU A 54 -6.56 -11.61 2.17
CA GLU A 54 -7.90 -12.18 1.96
C GLU A 54 -8.94 -11.13 1.52
N SER A 55 -8.77 -9.88 1.96
CA SER A 55 -9.65 -8.77 1.54
C SER A 55 -9.49 -8.36 0.08
N GLY A 56 -8.41 -8.75 -0.59
CA GLY A 56 -8.09 -8.39 -1.97
C GLY A 56 -6.92 -7.39 -2.10
N VAL A 57 -6.06 -7.29 -1.09
CA VAL A 57 -4.82 -6.52 -1.18
C VAL A 57 -3.70 -7.39 -1.75
N ASP A 58 -3.12 -6.99 -2.88
CA ASP A 58 -2.07 -7.75 -3.56
C ASP A 58 -0.70 -7.55 -2.93
N ALA A 59 -0.38 -6.33 -2.48
CA ALA A 59 0.88 -6.05 -1.81
C ALA A 59 0.74 -4.95 -0.75
N ILE A 60 1.63 -4.99 0.24
CA ILE A 60 1.65 -4.03 1.34
C ILE A 60 3.12 -3.66 1.59
N PHE A 61 3.42 -2.37 1.75
CA PHE A 61 4.77 -1.84 1.95
C PHE A 61 4.82 -0.85 3.11
N SER A 62 5.87 -0.95 3.93
CA SER A 62 6.15 0.08 4.94
C SER A 62 7.00 1.17 4.30
N ILE A 63 6.73 2.43 4.65
CA ILE A 63 7.61 3.53 4.23
C ILE A 63 8.95 3.53 5.00
N ILE A 64 9.05 2.78 6.11
CA ILE A 64 10.22 2.83 6.99
C ILE A 64 11.38 2.03 6.38
N PRO A 65 12.50 2.68 5.97
CA PRO A 65 13.53 2.00 5.19
C PRO A 65 14.51 1.20 6.06
N ARG A 66 14.53 1.46 7.37
CA ARG A 66 15.44 0.85 8.35
C ARG A 66 14.94 1.14 9.77
N PRO A 67 15.43 0.45 10.81
CA PRO A 67 15.15 0.81 12.19
C PRO A 67 15.54 2.27 12.49
N ILE A 68 14.57 3.08 12.90
CA ILE A 68 14.72 4.51 13.24
C ILE A 68 13.79 4.87 14.40
N SER A 69 14.06 5.98 15.08
CA SER A 69 13.16 6.49 16.11
C SER A 69 11.85 7.00 15.52
N LEU A 70 10.77 6.95 16.31
CA LEU A 70 9.46 7.46 15.91
C LEU A 70 9.53 8.94 15.48
N ASN A 71 10.29 9.78 16.20
CA ASN A 71 10.44 11.18 15.84
C ASN A 71 11.09 11.36 14.45
N LYS A 72 12.14 10.58 14.16
CA LYS A 72 12.76 10.59 12.82
C LYS A 72 11.81 10.06 11.75
N SER A 73 11.03 9.03 12.05
CA SER A 73 10.00 8.49 11.16
C SER A 73 8.98 9.58 10.79
N LEU A 74 8.34 10.20 11.79
CA LEU A 74 7.33 11.24 11.58
C LEU A 74 7.90 12.45 10.84
N LYS A 75 9.10 12.92 11.22
CA LYS A 75 9.76 14.07 10.58
C LYS A 75 10.08 13.84 9.10
N ASN A 76 10.33 12.60 8.70
CA ASN A 76 10.71 12.25 7.33
C ASN A 76 9.62 11.47 6.58
N ALA A 77 8.41 11.37 7.11
CA ALA A 77 7.35 10.52 6.57
C ALA A 77 7.05 10.82 5.09
N SER A 78 7.02 12.09 4.69
CA SER A 78 6.81 12.48 3.29
C SER A 78 7.90 11.97 2.36
N LEU A 79 9.17 12.12 2.76
CA LEU A 79 10.32 11.65 1.97
C LEU A 79 10.31 10.12 1.85
N PHE A 80 9.96 9.44 2.93
CA PHE A 80 9.88 7.98 2.96
C PHE A 80 8.72 7.44 2.13
N LEU A 81 7.56 8.12 2.18
CA LEU A 81 6.42 7.80 1.34
C LEU A 81 6.76 7.97 -0.15
N GLU A 82 7.40 9.07 -0.52
CA GLU A 82 7.84 9.34 -1.89
C GLU A 82 8.73 8.20 -2.43
N LYS A 83 9.76 7.82 -1.67
CA LYS A 83 10.67 6.74 -2.06
C LYS A 83 9.99 5.37 -2.14
N ALA A 84 9.11 5.06 -1.19
CA ALA A 84 8.37 3.80 -1.20
C ALA A 84 7.43 3.72 -2.40
N ALA A 85 6.70 4.81 -2.70
CA ALA A 85 5.82 4.88 -3.86
C ALA A 85 6.60 4.80 -5.18
N GLU A 86 7.76 5.47 -5.28
CA GLU A 86 8.64 5.38 -6.43
C GLU A 86 9.04 3.93 -6.72
N GLU A 87 9.51 3.19 -5.71
CA GLU A 87 9.92 1.79 -5.87
C GLU A 87 8.74 0.87 -6.25
N VAL A 88 7.57 1.06 -5.63
CA VAL A 88 6.35 0.31 -5.98
C VAL A 88 5.97 0.54 -7.45
N VAL A 89 5.93 1.79 -7.89
CA VAL A 89 5.55 2.13 -9.26
C VAL A 89 6.61 1.69 -10.26
N ARG A 90 7.90 1.85 -9.94
CA ARG A 90 9.02 1.37 -10.76
C ARG A 90 8.92 -0.14 -10.97
N LEU A 91 8.64 -0.91 -9.92
CA LEU A 91 8.41 -2.35 -10.00
C LEU A 91 7.21 -2.67 -10.89
N PHE A 92 6.06 -2.02 -10.65
CA PHE A 92 4.83 -2.23 -11.40
C PHE A 92 5.02 -2.01 -12.90
N ILE A 93 5.58 -0.86 -13.29
CA ILE A 93 5.82 -0.51 -14.70
C ILE A 93 6.82 -1.50 -15.32
N THR A 94 7.92 -1.81 -14.63
CA THR A 94 8.95 -2.72 -15.16
C THR A 94 8.41 -4.12 -15.38
N ALA A 95 7.61 -4.64 -14.44
CA ALA A 95 6.96 -5.94 -14.57
C ALA A 95 5.93 -5.93 -15.71
N LYS A 96 5.09 -4.89 -15.78
CA LYS A 96 4.10 -4.75 -16.87
C LYS A 96 4.80 -4.72 -18.23
N VAL A 97 5.82 -3.90 -18.43
CA VAL A 97 6.54 -3.80 -19.72
C VAL A 97 7.25 -5.11 -20.11
N LYS A 98 7.83 -5.84 -19.16
CA LYS A 98 8.57 -7.08 -19.47
C LYS A 98 7.68 -8.27 -19.84
N TYR A 99 6.43 -8.26 -19.41
CA TYR A 99 5.51 -9.39 -19.54
C TYR A 99 4.19 -9.03 -20.24
N SER A 100 4.12 -7.85 -20.88
CA SER A 100 3.08 -7.48 -21.85
C SER A 100 3.48 -7.92 -23.25
#